data_AF-A0A971XRK9-F1
#
_entry.id   AF-A0A971XRK9-F1
#
_cell.length_a   1.000
_cell.length_b   1.000
_cell.length_c   1.000
_cell.angle_alpha   90.00
_cell.angle_beta   90.00
_cell.angle_gamma   90.00
#
_symmetry.space_group_name_H-M   'P 1'
#
loop_
_entity.id
_entity.type
_entity.pdbx_description
1 polymer ?
#
loop_
_entity_poly.entity_id
_entity_poly.type
_entity_poly.pdbx_seq_one_letter_code
_entity_poly.pdbx_strand_id
1 'polypeptide(L)'
;MLLHRRIFDPRIRLTSHRTDLFILVILWVQLVLGLITLPFSLGHSDGSTMLVLSDWAQRILTFRPDASGLVNLDWPFKVHLVMGMTIFLLFPFSRLVHVWSGFGSLGYLFRPHQLVRSRKLGLTPTNPRQTNQTSN
;
A
#
# COMPACT_ATOMS: atom_id res chain seq x y z
N MET A 1 16.45 -11.52 -5.34
CA MET A 1 17.44 -11.19 -4.30
C MET A 1 16.84 -10.93 -2.91
N LEU A 2 15.80 -10.10 -2.75
CA LEU A 2 15.21 -9.85 -1.41
C LEU A 2 14.43 -11.06 -0.82
N LEU A 3 13.77 -11.85 -1.66
CA LEU A 3 12.97 -13.01 -1.22
C LEU A 3 13.84 -14.19 -0.74
N HIS A 4 14.90 -14.50 -1.50
CA HIS A 4 15.89 -15.53 -1.17
C HIS A 4 16.55 -15.27 0.19
N ARG A 5 16.96 -14.02 0.44
CA ARG A 5 17.55 -13.61 1.71
C ARG A 5 16.56 -13.70 2.88
N ARG A 6 15.26 -13.49 2.67
CA ARG A 6 14.26 -13.54 3.74
C ARG A 6 13.87 -14.94 4.16
N ILE A 7 13.92 -15.88 3.22
CA ILE A 7 13.53 -17.28 3.44
C ILE A 7 14.69 -18.09 4.03
N PHE A 8 15.93 -17.82 3.60
CA PHE A 8 17.11 -18.59 4.03
C PHE A 8 17.88 -18.00 5.21
N ASP A 9 17.65 -16.74 5.60
CA ASP A 9 18.37 -16.11 6.70
C ASP A 9 17.56 -16.21 8.02
N PRO A 10 17.95 -17.07 8.99
CA PRO A 10 17.15 -17.39 10.18
C PRO A 10 16.87 -16.17 11.07
N ARG A 11 17.70 -15.11 11.00
CA ARG A 11 17.52 -13.87 11.77
C ARG A 11 16.32 -13.02 11.32
N ILE A 12 15.97 -13.06 10.03
CA ILE A 12 14.87 -12.26 9.46
C ILE A 12 13.53 -13.00 9.64
N ARG A 13 13.55 -14.33 9.69
CA ARG A 13 12.37 -15.16 9.98
C ARG A 13 11.87 -15.01 11.43
N LEU A 14 12.78 -14.73 12.37
CA LEU A 14 12.50 -14.61 13.80
C LEU A 14 11.96 -13.22 14.22
N THR A 15 12.19 -12.17 13.43
CA THR A 15 11.80 -10.79 13.74
C THR A 15 10.68 -10.25 12.85
N SER A 16 10.25 -11.02 11.84
CA SER A 16 9.25 -10.59 10.88
C SER A 16 7.87 -11.12 11.22
N HIS A 17 6.87 -10.23 11.26
CA HIS A 17 5.46 -10.58 11.42
C HIS A 17 5.01 -11.50 10.27
N ARG A 18 4.27 -12.57 10.57
CA ARG A 18 3.82 -13.58 9.58
C ARG A 18 3.09 -12.94 8.38
N THR A 19 2.27 -11.93 8.65
CA THR A 19 1.52 -11.15 7.65
C THR A 19 2.43 -10.49 6.61
N ASP A 20 3.62 -10.06 7.01
CA ASP A 20 4.54 -9.37 6.11
C ASP A 20 5.35 -10.34 5.22
N LEU A 21 5.57 -11.57 5.68
CA LEU A 21 6.09 -12.62 4.81
C LEU A 21 5.03 -13.01 3.77
N PHE A 22 3.77 -13.13 4.20
CA PHE A 22 2.65 -13.49 3.33
C PHE A 22 2.43 -12.45 2.21
N ILE A 23 2.38 -11.16 2.53
CA ILE A 23 2.21 -10.11 1.51
C ILE A 23 3.39 -10.06 0.54
N LEU A 24 4.62 -10.31 1.01
CA LEU A 24 5.80 -10.36 0.15
C LEU A 24 5.74 -11.52 -0.85
N VAL A 25 5.27 -12.70 -0.41
CA VAL A 25 5.07 -13.86 -1.29
C VAL A 25 3.99 -13.57 -2.33
N ILE A 26 2.85 -12.98 -1.91
CA ILE A 26 1.78 -12.58 -2.82
C ILE A 26 2.30 -11.58 -3.85
N LEU A 27 3.03 -10.54 -3.45
CA LEU A 27 3.61 -9.57 -4.39
C LEU A 27 4.58 -10.22 -5.38
N TRP A 28 5.36 -11.20 -4.93
CA TRP A 28 6.27 -11.93 -5.81
C TRP A 28 5.51 -12.78 -6.83
N VAL A 29 4.48 -13.51 -6.39
CA VAL A 29 3.64 -14.29 -7.30
C VAL A 29 2.88 -13.37 -8.27
N GLN A 30 2.41 -12.20 -7.82
CA GLN A 30 1.78 -11.18 -8.69
C GLN A 30 2.75 -10.65 -9.75
N LEU A 31 4.01 -10.41 -9.38
CA LEU A 31 5.07 -9.99 -10.30
C LEU A 31 5.33 -11.07 -11.37
N VAL A 32 5.45 -12.33 -10.96
CA VAL A 32 5.68 -13.46 -11.88
C VAL A 32 4.48 -13.63 -12.81
N LEU A 33 3.26 -13.56 -12.30
CA LEU A 33 2.03 -13.55 -13.12
C LEU A 33 2.04 -12.41 -14.14
N GLY A 34 2.46 -11.20 -13.73
CA GLY A 34 2.59 -10.05 -14.64
C GLY A 34 3.69 -10.21 -15.68
N LEU A 35 4.73 -10.99 -15.43
CA LEU A 35 5.74 -11.34 -16.44
C LEU A 35 5.23 -12.43 -17.40
N ILE A 36 4.43 -13.37 -16.89
CA ILE A 36 3.80 -14.42 -17.70
C ILE A 36 2.79 -13.84 -18.70
N THR A 37 2.15 -12.71 -18.41
CA THR A 37 1.22 -12.07 -19.36
C THR A 37 1.95 -11.43 -20.56
N LEU A 38 3.26 -11.16 -20.47
CA LEU A 38 4.03 -10.56 -21.57
C LEU A 38 4.01 -11.39 -22.87
N PRO A 39 4.37 -12.69 -22.88
CA PRO A 39 4.30 -13.49 -24.10
C PRO A 39 2.87 -13.60 -24.67
N PHE A 40 1.84 -13.63 -23.82
CA PHE A 40 0.43 -13.61 -24.28
C PHE A 40 0.05 -12.28 -24.93
N SER A 41 0.59 -11.18 -24.42
CA SER A 41 0.39 -9.85 -25.01
C SER A 41 1.14 -9.69 -26.33
N LEU A 42 2.30 -10.34 -26.51
CA LEU A 42 3.03 -10.33 -27.78
C LEU A 42 2.28 -11.09 -28.88
N GLY A 43 1.45 -12.07 -28.52
CA GLY A 43 0.54 -12.75 -29.46
C GLY A 43 -0.59 -11.85 -29.99
N HIS A 44 -0.89 -10.74 -29.30
CA HIS A 44 -1.91 -9.76 -29.65
C HIS A 44 -1.24 -8.40 -29.96
N SER A 45 -0.50 -8.34 -31.06
CA SER A 45 0.25 -7.14 -31.48
C SER A 45 -0.65 -5.95 -31.86
N ASP A 46 -1.97 -6.14 -31.92
CA ASP A 46 -2.97 -5.11 -32.15
C ASP A 46 -3.27 -4.27 -30.88
N GLY A 47 -2.80 -4.71 -29.70
CA GLY A 47 -3.02 -4.01 -28.44
C GLY A 47 -4.48 -4.03 -27.96
N SER A 48 -5.36 -4.81 -28.60
CA SER A 48 -6.78 -4.91 -28.23
C SER A 48 -6.96 -5.37 -26.78
N THR A 49 -6.11 -6.29 -26.33
CA THR A 49 -6.07 -6.75 -24.93
C THR A 49 -5.81 -5.62 -23.94
N MET A 50 -4.90 -4.69 -24.25
CA MET A 50 -4.60 -3.55 -23.37
C MET A 50 -5.77 -2.56 -23.32
N LEU A 51 -6.47 -2.36 -24.44
CA LEU A 51 -7.67 -1.50 -24.49
C LEU A 51 -8.79 -2.04 -23.61
N VAL A 52 -9.06 -3.35 -23.67
CA VAL A 52 -10.05 -4.03 -22.82
C VAL A 52 -9.71 -3.90 -21.34
N LEU A 53 -8.44 -4.14 -20.97
CA LEU A 53 -7.96 -4.00 -19.59
C LEU A 53 -8.07 -2.56 -19.07
N SER A 54 -7.75 -1.59 -19.92
CA SER A 54 -7.81 -0.16 -19.58
C SER A 54 -9.25 0.32 -19.41
N ASP A 55 -10.15 -0.07 -20.30
CA ASP A 55 -11.59 0.24 -20.20
C ASP A 55 -12.19 -0.36 -18.92
N TRP A 56 -11.85 -1.61 -18.60
CA TRP A 56 -12.26 -2.23 -17.34
C TRP A 56 -11.77 -1.46 -16.11
N ALA A 57 -10.49 -1.06 -16.07
CA ALA A 57 -9.93 -0.30 -14.95
C ALA A 57 -10.62 1.07 -14.79
N GLN A 58 -10.89 1.76 -15.90
CA GLN A 58 -11.62 3.03 -15.91
C GLN A 58 -13.06 2.86 -15.40
N ARG A 59 -13.74 1.78 -15.80
CA ARG A 59 -15.11 1.48 -15.35
C ARG A 59 -15.20 1.23 -13.85
N ILE A 60 -14.23 0.51 -13.27
CA ILE A 60 -14.16 0.35 -11.81
C ILE A 60 -14.02 1.71 -11.13
N LEU A 61 -13.11 2.56 -11.61
CA LEU A 61 -12.87 3.87 -11.00
C LEU A 61 -14.04 4.86 -11.20
N THR A 62 -14.76 4.74 -12.31
CA THR A 62 -15.95 5.55 -12.64
C THR A 62 -17.26 4.92 -12.16
N PHE A 63 -17.20 3.85 -11.36
CA PHE A 63 -18.36 3.15 -10.80
C PHE A 63 -19.39 2.68 -11.85
N ARG A 64 -18.93 2.24 -13.02
CA ARG A 64 -19.76 1.69 -14.11
C ARG A 64 -19.75 0.15 -14.03
N PRO A 65 -20.87 -0.50 -13.62
CA PRO A 65 -20.91 -1.95 -13.44
C PRO A 65 -21.13 -2.67 -14.78
N ASP A 66 -20.06 -2.85 -15.54
CA ASP A 66 -20.07 -3.68 -16.74
C ASP A 66 -18.66 -4.24 -16.98
N ALA A 67 -18.59 -5.58 -16.98
CA ALA A 67 -17.35 -6.35 -17.10
C ALA A 67 -17.40 -7.30 -18.32
N SER A 68 -18.34 -7.09 -19.23
CA SER A 68 -18.54 -7.95 -20.42
C SER A 68 -17.28 -8.08 -21.29
N GLY A 69 -16.45 -7.04 -21.34
CA GLY A 69 -15.17 -7.06 -22.08
C GLY A 69 -14.15 -8.09 -21.58
N LEU A 70 -14.25 -8.55 -20.32
CA LEU A 70 -13.30 -9.50 -19.75
C LEU A 70 -13.54 -10.97 -20.14
N VAL A 71 -14.70 -11.30 -20.74
CA VAL A 71 -15.08 -12.70 -20.98
C VAL A 71 -14.11 -13.39 -21.93
N ASN A 72 -13.70 -12.71 -23.01
CA ASN A 72 -12.84 -13.25 -24.06
C ASN A 72 -11.34 -13.19 -23.73
N LEU A 73 -10.97 -12.71 -22.53
CA LEU A 73 -9.58 -12.54 -22.16
C LEU A 73 -8.93 -13.85 -21.69
N ASP A 74 -7.65 -14.04 -22.01
CA ASP A 74 -6.88 -15.20 -21.56
C ASP A 74 -6.83 -15.30 -20.03
N TRP A 75 -6.73 -16.53 -19.54
CA TRP A 75 -6.72 -16.84 -18.11
C TRP A 75 -5.61 -16.14 -17.30
N PRO A 76 -4.37 -15.89 -17.81
CA PRO A 76 -3.33 -15.27 -17.00
C PRO A 76 -3.69 -13.85 -16.56
N PHE A 77 -4.37 -13.09 -17.43
CA PHE A 77 -4.83 -11.74 -17.10
C PHE A 77 -5.93 -11.77 -16.05
N LYS A 78 -6.90 -12.70 -16.17
CA LYS A 78 -7.99 -12.87 -15.18
C LYS A 78 -7.42 -13.18 -13.79
N VAL A 79 -6.46 -14.11 -13.70
CA VAL A 79 -5.79 -14.44 -12.44
C VAL A 79 -5.02 -13.24 -11.89
N HIS A 80 -4.27 -12.53 -12.74
CA HIS A 80 -3.53 -11.34 -12.35
C HIS A 80 -4.44 -10.22 -11.80
N LEU A 81 -5.60 -10.00 -12.42
CA LEU A 81 -6.58 -9.00 -11.95
C LEU A 81 -7.15 -9.36 -10.57
N VAL A 82 -7.63 -10.59 -10.40
CA VAL A 82 -8.20 -11.07 -9.13
C VAL A 82 -7.16 -10.98 -8.00
N MET A 83 -5.94 -11.42 -8.29
CA MET A 83 -4.85 -11.37 -7.32
C MET A 83 -4.43 -9.92 -7.01
N GLY A 84 -4.41 -9.04 -8.00
CA GLY A 84 -4.20 -7.60 -7.82
C GLY A 84 -5.24 -6.94 -6.92
N MET A 85 -6.53 -7.22 -7.15
CA MET A 85 -7.62 -6.73 -6.30
C MET A 85 -7.53 -7.29 -4.87
N THR A 86 -7.08 -8.54 -4.71
CA THR A 86 -6.84 -9.14 -3.40
C THR A 86 -5.72 -8.42 -2.65
N ILE A 87 -4.64 -8.03 -3.33
CA ILE A 87 -3.58 -7.21 -2.74
C ILE A 87 -4.13 -5.86 -2.28
N PHE A 88 -4.99 -5.22 -3.08
CA PHE A 88 -5.62 -3.96 -2.70
C PHE A 88 -6.50 -4.10 -1.45
N LEU A 89 -7.19 -5.23 -1.29
CA LEU A 89 -7.99 -5.53 -0.09
C LEU A 89 -7.12 -5.80 1.15
N LEU A 90 -5.97 -6.45 0.97
CA LEU A 90 -4.99 -6.71 2.04
C LEU A 90 -4.11 -5.49 2.35
N PHE A 91 -4.12 -4.48 1.48
CA PHE A 91 -3.29 -3.28 1.56
C PHE A 91 -3.35 -2.60 2.95
N PRO A 92 -4.53 -2.25 3.52
CA PRO A 92 -4.59 -1.53 4.80
C PRO A 92 -4.18 -2.38 6.02
N PHE A 93 -4.16 -3.71 5.88
CA PHE A 93 -3.84 -4.66 6.95
C PHE A 93 -2.37 -5.13 6.93
N SER A 94 -1.58 -4.60 6.01
CA SER A 94 -0.18 -4.99 5.81
C SER A 94 0.77 -3.81 5.96
N ARG A 95 2.09 -4.08 5.93
CA ARG A 95 3.11 -3.02 5.93
C ARG A 95 3.07 -2.13 4.67
N LEU A 96 2.25 -2.47 3.66
CA LEU A 96 2.05 -1.64 2.47
C LEU A 96 1.44 -0.27 2.78
N VAL A 97 0.74 -0.11 3.91
CA VAL A 97 0.23 1.19 4.36
C VAL A 97 1.33 2.25 4.46
N HIS A 98 2.60 1.84 4.64
CA HIS A 98 3.74 2.75 4.70
C HIS A 98 3.96 3.53 3.39
N VAL A 99 3.45 3.05 2.25
CA VAL A 99 3.48 3.80 0.98
C VAL A 99 2.80 5.17 1.12
N TRP A 100 1.74 5.28 1.92
CA TRP A 100 1.09 6.56 2.21
C TRP A 100 2.00 7.51 2.99
N SER A 101 2.76 7.01 3.97
CA SER A 101 3.76 7.82 4.68
C SER A 101 4.90 8.25 3.74
N GLY A 102 5.30 7.39 2.79
CA GLY A 102 6.24 7.73 1.74
C GLY A 102 5.74 8.87 0.86
N PHE A 103 4.46 8.84 0.45
CA PHE A 103 3.83 9.93 -0.28
C PHE A 103 3.77 11.22 0.55
N GLY A 104 3.47 11.11 1.85
CA GLY A 104 3.53 12.23 2.79
C GLY A 104 4.94 12.80 3.00
N SER A 105 5.99 12.00 2.79
CA SER A 105 7.39 12.46 2.82
C SER A 105 7.70 13.47 1.71
N LEU A 106 6.86 13.59 0.67
CA LEU A 106 7.00 14.66 -0.31
C LEU A 106 6.78 16.04 0.34
N GLY A 107 5.96 16.11 1.39
CA GLY A 107 5.79 17.31 2.23
C GLY A 107 7.05 17.66 3.04
N TYR A 108 7.99 16.72 3.21
CA TYR A 108 9.26 16.98 3.87
C TYR A 108 10.15 17.95 3.06
N LEU A 109 9.96 17.99 1.74
CA LEU A 109 10.69 18.90 0.86
C LEU A 109 10.38 20.38 1.16
N PHE A 110 9.18 20.65 1.68
CA PHE A 110 8.71 22.00 2.03
C PHE A 110 8.76 22.27 3.53
N ARG A 111 9.34 21.35 4.33
CA ARG A 111 9.30 21.43 5.79
C ARG A 111 10.50 22.21 6.33
N PRO A 112 10.30 23.14 7.30
CA PRO A 112 11.41 23.80 7.97
C PRO A 112 12.26 22.80 8.76
N HIS A 113 13.59 22.97 8.73
CA HIS A 113 14.56 22.06 9.33
C HIS A 113 14.41 21.92 10.85
N GLN A 114 13.96 22.99 11.51
CA GLN A 114 13.77 23.01 12.96
C GLN A 114 12.28 22.94 13.30
N LEU A 115 11.89 21.85 13.97
CA LEU A 115 10.56 21.70 14.53
C LEU A 115 10.63 21.70 16.04
N VAL A 116 10.21 22.81 16.63
CA VAL A 116 10.05 22.92 18.08
C VAL A 116 8.59 22.69 18.41
N ARG A 117 8.30 21.62 19.16
CA ARG A 117 6.95 21.35 19.67
C ARG A 117 6.82 22.05 21.01
N SER A 118 6.05 23.14 21.07
CA SER A 118 5.72 23.75 22.36
C SER A 118 4.97 22.75 23.23
N ARG A 119 5.28 22.73 24.53
CA ARG A 119 4.52 21.93 25.51
C ARG A 119 3.08 22.42 25.44
N LYS A 120 2.10 21.53 25.26
CA LYS A 120 0.69 21.89 25.47
C LYS A 120 0.54 22.30 26.94
N LEU A 121 0.73 23.58 27.22
CA LEU A 121 0.54 24.19 28.53
C LEU A 121 -0.95 24.50 28.65
N GLY A 122 -1.72 23.53 29.15
CA GLY A 122 -3.18 23.65 29.21
C GLY A 122 -3.92 22.49 29.83
N LEU A 123 -3.40 21.86 30.90
CA LEU A 123 -4.15 20.88 31.72
C LEU A 123 -4.02 21.08 33.24
N THR A 124 -3.72 22.30 33.68
CA THR A 124 -4.00 22.67 35.08
C THR A 124 -4.58 24.08 35.09
N PRO A 125 -5.85 24.27 35.47
CA PRO A 125 -6.29 25.57 35.94
C PRO A 125 -5.52 25.83 37.24
N THR A 126 -4.48 26.65 37.19
CA THR A 126 -3.82 27.11 38.40
C THR A 126 -4.84 27.94 39.17
N ASN A 127 -5.39 27.37 40.24
CA ASN A 127 -6.38 28.01 41.10
C ASN A 127 -5.69 29.16 41.86
N PRO A 128 -6.06 30.43 41.66
CA PRO A 128 -5.39 31.57 42.29
C PRO A 128 -5.65 31.70 43.81
N ARG A 129 -6.28 30.73 44.47
CA ARG A 129 -6.60 30.79 45.91
C ARG A 129 -5.48 30.39 46.88
N GLN A 130 -4.30 29.97 46.42
CA GLN A 130 -3.21 29.53 47.31
C GLN A 130 -2.19 30.63 47.68
N THR A 131 -2.30 31.85 47.16
CA THR A 131 -1.31 32.91 47.42
C THR A 131 -1.56 33.76 48.68
N ASN A 132 -2.64 33.52 49.44
CA ASN A 132 -3.04 34.40 50.55
C ASN A 132 -2.88 33.80 51.97
N GLN A 133 -2.01 32.81 52.19
CA GLN A 133 -1.85 32.19 53.53
C GLN A 133 -0.44 32.26 54.15
N THR A 134 0.49 33.04 53.60
CA THR A 134 1.82 33.20 54.20
C THR A 134 2.17 34.65 54.52
N SER A 135 1.25 35.33 55.22
CA SER A 135 1.58 36.56 55.95
C SER A 135 0.87 36.53 57.30
N ASN A 136 1.56 35.98 58.30
CA ASN A 136 1.49 36.34 59.72
C ASN A 136 2.70 35.74 60.44
#